data_AF-A0A3C1YME7-F1
#
_entry.id   AF-A0A3C1YME7-F1
#
_cell.length_a   1.000
_cell.length_b   1.000
_cell.length_c   1.000
_cell.angle_alpha   90.00
_cell.angle_beta   90.00
_cell.angle_gamma   90.00
#
_symmetry.space_group_name_H-M   'P 1'
#
loop_
_entity.id
_entity.type
_entity.pdbx_description
1 polymer ?
#
loop_
_entity_poly.entity_id
_entity_poly.type
_entity_poly.pdbx_seq_one_letter_code
_entity_poly.pdbx_strand_id
1 'polypeptide(L)'
;YSFANNKDFELSQRFKDGVNKLTLSTPMNFVSTNDIIGGNSGSPVVNAKAELVGLIFDGNIESLPGRFLYSEEKNRAVAVHPGVMIETMRKLYDASALADEIEGVIAKPEPPKEAPKAPAKPANPVSKKKK
;
A
#
# COMPACT_ATOMS: atom_id res chain seq x y z
N TYR A 1 16.80 14.18 -9.56
CA TYR A 1 16.72 13.22 -8.45
C TYR A 1 17.28 13.86 -7.19
N SER A 2 16.66 13.64 -6.03
CA SER A 2 17.11 14.17 -4.74
C SER A 2 18.37 13.45 -4.25
N PHE A 3 19.09 14.05 -3.29
CA PHE A 3 20.25 13.45 -2.61
C PHE A 3 21.40 12.95 -3.52
N ALA A 4 21.63 13.63 -4.65
CA ALA A 4 22.78 13.39 -5.53
C ALA A 4 23.00 11.93 -5.97
N ASN A 5 21.91 11.16 -6.17
CA ASN A 5 21.95 9.74 -6.53
C ASN A 5 22.65 8.85 -5.49
N ASN A 6 22.63 9.24 -4.21
CA ASN A 6 22.99 8.32 -3.14
C ASN A 6 22.05 7.10 -3.19
N LYS A 7 22.65 5.89 -3.22
CA LYS A 7 21.96 4.61 -3.29
C LYS A 7 20.95 4.41 -2.15
N ASP A 8 21.19 4.98 -0.98
CA ASP A 8 20.30 4.87 0.18
C ASP A 8 18.96 5.59 -0.05
N PHE A 9 18.92 6.54 -0.99
CA PHE A 9 17.72 7.31 -1.34
C PHE A 9 17.17 6.93 -2.72
N GLU A 10 17.66 5.85 -3.31
CA GLU A 10 17.23 5.42 -4.63
C GLU A 10 15.84 4.79 -4.56
N LEU A 11 14.90 5.35 -5.32
CA LEU A 11 13.56 4.79 -5.43
C LEU A 11 13.58 3.46 -6.22
N SER A 12 12.72 2.53 -5.84
CA SER A 12 12.50 1.31 -6.62
C SER A 12 12.01 1.63 -8.04
N GLN A 13 12.28 0.75 -9.01
CA GLN A 13 11.89 0.96 -10.40
C GLN A 13 10.38 1.21 -10.55
N ARG A 14 9.55 0.50 -9.77
CA ARG A 14 8.09 0.70 -9.73
C ARG A 14 7.70 2.13 -9.34
N PHE A 15 8.38 2.73 -8.37
CA PHE A 15 8.15 4.12 -7.98
C PHE A 15 8.68 5.09 -9.04
N LYS A 16 9.83 4.82 -9.65
CA LYS A 16 10.38 5.63 -10.75
C LYS A 16 9.41 5.68 -11.94
N ASP A 17 8.88 4.54 -12.34
CA ASP A 17 7.97 4.41 -13.50
C ASP A 17 6.56 4.92 -13.19
N GLY A 18 6.12 4.82 -11.94
CA GLY A 18 4.77 5.12 -11.50
C GLY A 18 4.59 6.48 -10.83
N VAL A 19 5.64 7.30 -10.71
CA VAL A 19 5.59 8.59 -9.99
C VAL A 19 4.51 9.52 -10.53
N ASN A 20 4.26 9.49 -11.85
CA ASN A 20 3.23 10.29 -12.51
C ASN A 20 1.79 9.84 -12.21
N LYS A 21 1.60 8.64 -11.65
CA LYS A 21 0.29 8.15 -11.18
C LYS A 21 -0.02 8.69 -9.78
N LEU A 22 1.00 8.98 -8.98
CA LEU A 22 0.84 9.40 -7.59
C LEU A 22 0.35 10.84 -7.45
N THR A 23 -0.49 11.06 -6.46
CA THR A 23 -0.86 12.36 -5.92
C THR A 23 0.22 12.76 -4.93
N LEU A 24 1.21 13.54 -5.38
CA LEU A 24 2.40 13.87 -4.58
C LEU A 24 2.12 14.67 -3.30
N SER A 25 0.91 15.18 -3.12
CA SER A 25 0.46 15.85 -1.90
C SER A 25 -0.13 14.89 -0.85
N THR A 26 -0.24 13.59 -1.14
CA THR A 26 -0.75 12.63 -0.16
C THR A 26 0.19 12.52 1.05
N PRO A 27 -0.34 12.62 2.29
CA PRO A 27 0.48 12.48 3.48
C PRO A 27 1.16 11.11 3.54
N MET A 28 2.48 11.12 3.74
CA MET A 28 3.29 9.90 3.88
C MET A 28 3.30 9.45 5.34
N ASN A 29 3.81 10.31 6.24
CA ASN A 29 4.04 10.02 7.65
C ASN A 29 3.55 11.19 8.51
N PHE A 30 3.34 10.92 9.80
CA PHE A 30 3.11 11.94 10.81
C PHE A 30 3.77 11.55 12.13
N VAL A 31 3.81 12.51 13.06
CA VAL A 31 4.34 12.31 14.41
C VAL A 31 3.26 12.53 15.46
N SER A 32 3.41 11.86 16.60
CA SER A 32 2.54 12.00 17.76
C SER A 32 3.35 11.96 19.06
N THR A 33 2.72 12.31 20.18
CA THR A 33 3.34 12.24 21.52
C THR A 33 3.16 10.86 22.17
N ASN A 34 2.62 9.87 21.46
CA ASN A 34 2.49 8.52 21.98
C ASN A 34 3.85 7.97 22.42
N ASP A 35 3.90 7.38 23.62
CA ASP A 35 5.09 6.72 24.15
C ASP A 35 5.24 5.33 23.54
N ILE A 36 6.34 5.10 22.83
CA ILE A 36 6.64 3.84 22.14
C ILE A 36 8.08 3.43 22.37
N ILE A 37 8.33 2.12 22.29
CA ILE A 37 9.66 1.53 22.28
C ILE A 37 9.74 0.41 21.23
N GLY A 38 10.91 -0.22 21.11
CA GLY A 38 11.06 -1.43 20.29
C GLY A 38 10.02 -2.49 20.68
N GLY A 39 9.26 -2.95 19.69
CA GLY A 39 8.11 -3.86 19.87
C GLY A 39 6.77 -3.25 19.46
N ASN A 40 6.68 -1.91 19.36
CA ASN A 40 5.46 -1.24 18.91
C ASN A 40 5.30 -1.16 17.38
N SER A 41 6.29 -1.60 16.59
CA SER A 41 6.19 -1.61 15.13
C SER A 41 4.95 -2.39 14.67
N GLY A 42 4.13 -1.77 13.83
CA GLY A 42 2.84 -2.31 13.39
C GLY A 42 1.65 -2.02 14.31
N SER A 43 1.84 -1.26 15.40
CA SER A 43 0.72 -0.86 16.27
C SER A 43 -0.21 0.12 15.53
N PRO A 44 -1.55 -0.06 15.60
CA PRO A 44 -2.50 0.88 15.03
C PRO A 44 -2.53 2.18 15.85
N VAL A 45 -2.52 3.31 15.15
CA VAL A 45 -2.86 4.62 15.72
C VAL A 45 -4.33 4.88 15.40
N VAL A 46 -5.12 5.19 16.42
CA VAL A 46 -6.56 5.45 16.28
C VAL A 46 -6.93 6.86 16.71
N ASN A 47 -7.94 7.44 16.07
CA ASN A 47 -8.50 8.73 16.50
C ASN A 47 -9.56 8.56 17.61
N ALA A 48 -10.16 9.67 18.04
CA ALA A 48 -11.17 9.67 19.11
C ALA A 48 -12.45 8.87 18.79
N LYS A 49 -12.67 8.50 17.52
CA LYS A 49 -13.78 7.64 17.06
C LYS A 49 -13.37 6.18 16.89
N ALA A 50 -12.17 5.81 17.33
CA ALA A 50 -11.56 4.49 17.12
C ALA A 50 -11.33 4.13 15.63
N GLU A 51 -11.22 5.11 14.75
CA GLU A 51 -10.88 4.90 13.34
C GLU A 51 -9.35 4.83 13.18
N LEU A 52 -8.84 3.94 12.32
CA LEU A 52 -7.42 3.83 12.01
C LEU A 52 -6.92 5.09 11.30
N VAL A 53 -5.93 5.77 11.88
CA VAL A 53 -5.31 6.97 11.32
C VAL A 53 -3.80 6.85 11.12
N GLY A 54 -3.19 5.74 11.52
CA GLY A 54 -1.79 5.47 11.24
C GLY A 54 -1.32 4.11 11.70
N LEU A 55 -0.10 3.76 11.30
CA LEU A 55 0.59 2.54 11.71
C LEU A 55 1.99 2.91 12.20
N ILE A 56 2.30 2.60 13.45
CA ILE A 56 3.60 2.90 14.06
C ILE A 56 4.70 2.12 13.35
N PHE A 57 5.81 2.78 13.03
CA PHE A 57 7.00 2.09 12.52
C PHE A 57 8.30 2.46 13.24
N ASP A 58 8.40 3.66 13.83
CA ASP A 58 9.61 4.10 14.52
C ASP A 58 9.35 5.25 15.50
N GLY A 59 10.37 5.65 16.26
CA GLY A 59 10.44 6.90 17.01
C GLY A 59 11.51 7.85 16.43
N ASN A 60 11.48 9.12 16.83
CA ASN A 60 12.57 10.05 16.49
C ASN A 60 13.86 9.74 17.28
N ILE A 61 15.00 10.33 16.88
CA ILE A 61 16.29 10.07 17.52
C ILE A 61 16.30 10.40 19.02
N GLU A 62 15.55 11.43 19.44
CA GLU A 62 15.41 11.80 20.83
C GLU A 62 14.65 10.75 21.67
N SER A 63 13.89 9.85 21.05
CA SER A 63 13.16 8.78 21.73
C SER A 63 14.04 7.58 22.12
N LEU A 64 15.32 7.51 21.69
CA LEU A 64 16.21 6.38 22.00
C LEU A 64 16.36 6.11 23.51
N PRO A 65 16.50 7.11 24.40
CA PRO A 65 16.50 6.90 25.85
C PRO A 65 15.12 6.57 26.43
N GLY A 66 14.05 6.66 25.63
CA GLY A 66 12.65 6.44 26.01
C GLY A 66 12.37 5.10 26.67
N ARG A 67 13.22 4.10 26.43
CA ARG A 67 13.20 2.82 27.17
C ARG A 67 13.34 2.97 28.68
N PHE A 68 14.04 4.01 29.13
CA PHE A 68 14.34 4.26 30.53
C PHE A 68 13.73 5.56 31.04
N LEU A 69 13.65 6.59 30.19
CA LEU A 69 13.11 7.90 30.54
C LEU A 69 12.33 8.51 29.37
N TYR A 70 11.05 8.77 29.58
CA TYR A 70 10.20 9.47 28.62
C TYR A 70 10.34 10.99 28.76
N SER A 71 10.42 11.71 27.63
CA SER A 71 10.39 13.17 27.57
C SER A 71 9.19 13.66 26.74
N GLU A 72 8.23 14.31 27.39
CA GLU A 72 7.04 14.88 26.74
C GLU A 72 7.39 15.87 25.61
N GLU A 73 8.42 16.69 25.84
CA GLU A 73 8.81 17.73 24.89
C GLU A 73 9.48 17.14 23.64
N LYS A 74 10.30 16.09 23.79
CA LYS A 74 11.21 15.61 22.73
C LYS A 74 10.78 14.30 22.09
N ASN A 75 10.19 13.36 22.82
CA ASN A 75 9.87 12.04 22.29
C ASN A 75 8.72 12.14 21.29
N ARG A 76 8.90 11.58 20.09
CA ARG A 76 7.85 11.49 19.08
C ARG A 76 7.79 10.08 18.52
N ALA A 77 6.60 9.51 18.55
CA ALA A 77 6.27 8.33 17.77
C ALA A 77 6.03 8.73 16.31
N VAL A 78 6.56 7.94 15.39
CA VAL A 78 6.44 8.12 13.94
C VAL A 78 5.55 7.03 13.37
N ALA A 79 4.54 7.44 12.62
CA ALA A 79 3.57 6.56 12.00
C ALA A 79 3.45 6.85 10.50
N VAL A 80 3.22 5.80 9.71
CA VAL A 80 2.78 5.95 8.31
C VAL A 80 1.30 6.30 8.30
N HIS A 81 0.91 7.22 7.42
CA HIS A 81 -0.47 7.63 7.23
C HIS A 81 -1.19 6.62 6.29
N PRO A 82 -2.42 6.15 6.59
CA PRO A 82 -3.10 5.14 5.77
C PRO A 82 -3.36 5.59 4.33
N GLY A 83 -3.46 6.90 4.09
CA GLY A 83 -3.64 7.48 2.76
C GLY A 83 -2.56 7.06 1.76
N VAL A 84 -1.27 7.07 2.13
CA VAL A 84 -0.22 6.59 1.22
C VAL A 84 -0.29 5.07 1.03
N MET A 85 -0.70 4.32 2.05
CA MET A 85 -0.85 2.87 1.95
C MET A 85 -1.91 2.52 0.90
N ILE A 86 -3.11 3.11 1.01
CA ILE A 86 -4.21 2.93 0.05
C ILE A 86 -3.81 3.44 -1.34
N GLU A 87 -3.20 4.61 -1.43
CA GLU A 87 -2.81 5.17 -2.72
C GLU A 87 -1.79 4.29 -3.45
N THR A 88 -0.73 3.87 -2.76
CA THR A 88 0.30 3.02 -3.37
C THR A 88 -0.28 1.66 -3.75
N MET A 89 -1.11 1.04 -2.89
CA MET A 89 -1.84 -0.19 -3.20
C MET A 89 -2.61 -0.07 -4.53
N ARG A 90 -3.38 1.00 -4.70
CA ARG A 90 -4.22 1.22 -5.88
C ARG A 90 -3.43 1.61 -7.13
N LYS A 91 -2.38 2.42 -7.02
CA LYS A 91 -1.75 3.07 -8.18
C LYS A 91 -0.42 2.46 -8.61
N LEU A 92 0.28 1.76 -7.70
CA LEU A 92 1.60 1.20 -7.97
C LEU A 92 1.67 -0.32 -7.83
N TYR A 93 0.87 -0.91 -6.95
CA TYR A 93 0.97 -2.33 -6.58
C TYR A 93 -0.12 -3.21 -7.16
N ASP A 94 -1.04 -2.65 -7.97
CA ASP A 94 -2.17 -3.37 -8.58
C ASP A 94 -3.02 -4.12 -7.53
N ALA A 95 -3.08 -3.59 -6.30
CA ALA A 95 -3.70 -4.21 -5.14
C ALA A 95 -5.06 -3.58 -4.80
N SER A 96 -5.82 -3.15 -5.81
CA SER A 96 -7.10 -2.47 -5.61
C SER A 96 -8.11 -3.31 -4.83
N ALA A 97 -8.13 -4.63 -5.02
CA ALA A 97 -9.03 -5.52 -4.28
C ALA A 97 -8.77 -5.52 -2.77
N LEU A 98 -7.50 -5.45 -2.35
CA LEU A 98 -7.14 -5.35 -0.93
C LEU A 98 -7.48 -3.96 -0.37
N ALA A 99 -7.26 -2.91 -1.17
CA ALA A 99 -7.65 -1.56 -0.78
C ALA A 99 -9.18 -1.45 -0.61
N ASP A 100 -9.96 -2.10 -1.47
CA ASP A 100 -11.42 -2.18 -1.36
C ASP A 100 -11.85 -2.91 -0.08
N GLU A 101 -11.21 -4.04 0.25
CA GLU A 101 -11.46 -4.77 1.51
C GLU A 101 -11.18 -3.90 2.74
N ILE A 102 -10.04 -3.21 2.77
CA ILE A 102 -9.64 -2.34 3.89
C ILE A 102 -10.59 -1.15 4.05
N GLU A 103 -11.02 -0.53 2.95
CA GLU A 103 -11.94 0.62 2.98
C GLU A 103 -13.41 0.20 3.17
N GLY A 104 -13.68 -1.10 3.31
CA GLY A 104 -15.04 -1.62 3.46
C GLY A 104 -15.91 -1.45 2.22
N VAL A 105 -15.28 -1.29 1.05
CA VAL A 105 -15.97 -1.26 -0.24
C VAL A 105 -16.38 -2.68 -0.58
N ILE A 106 -17.62 -3.04 -0.28
CA ILE A 106 -18.17 -4.33 -0.68
C ILE A 106 -18.23 -4.36 -2.21
N ALA A 107 -17.35 -5.14 -2.83
CA ALA A 107 -17.44 -5.43 -4.25
C ALA A 107 -18.85 -5.99 -4.54
N LYS A 108 -19.55 -5.37 -5.51
CA LYS A 108 -20.71 -6.05 -6.11
C LYS A 108 -20.21 -7.39 -6.63
N PRO A 109 -20.90 -8.51 -6.37
CA PRO A 109 -20.46 -9.81 -6.86
C PRO A 109 -20.20 -9.71 -8.35
N GLU A 110 -18.99 -10.10 -8.79
CA GLU A 110 -18.70 -10.18 -10.21
C GLU A 110 -19.73 -11.11 -10.86
N PRO A 111 -20.33 -10.74 -12.01
CA PRO A 111 -21.11 -11.70 -12.77
C PRO A 111 -20.23 -12.91 -13.08
N PRO A 112 -20.79 -14.14 -13.06
CA PRO A 112 -20.01 -15.35 -13.28
C PRO A 112 -19.13 -15.20 -14.53
N LYS A 113 -17.83 -15.47 -14.41
CA LYS A 113 -16.93 -15.51 -15.58
C LYS A 113 -17.55 -16.45 -16.61
N GLU A 114 -17.83 -15.91 -17.80
CA GLU A 114 -18.39 -16.67 -18.90
C GLU A 114 -17.51 -17.91 -19.12
N ALA A 115 -18.13 -19.10 -19.10
CA ALA A 115 -17.40 -20.35 -19.25
C ALA A 115 -16.55 -20.30 -20.54
N PRO A 116 -15.31 -20.82 -20.52
CA PRO A 116 -14.48 -20.83 -21.71
C PRO A 116 -15.26 -21.44 -22.87
N LYS A 117 -15.45 -20.65 -23.94
CA LYS A 117 -16.14 -21.10 -25.15
C LYS A 117 -15.45 -22.38 -25.61
N ALA A 118 -16.23 -23.46 -25.73
CA ALA A 118 -15.74 -24.74 -26.19
C ALA A 118 -14.95 -24.55 -27.50
N PRO A 119 -13.81 -25.22 -27.68
CA PRO A 119 -13.03 -25.11 -28.90
C PRO A 119 -13.92 -25.43 -30.10
N ALA A 120 -13.88 -24.56 -31.11
CA ALA A 120 -14.64 -24.73 -32.34
C ALA A 120 -14.35 -26.12 -32.92
N LYS A 121 -15.40 -26.89 -33.22
CA LYS A 121 -15.26 -28.20 -33.87
C LYS A 121 -14.43 -28.03 -35.16
N PRO A 122 -13.42 -28.87 -35.41
CA PRO A 122 -12.66 -28.80 -36.65
C PRO A 122 -13.60 -28.98 -37.85
N ALA A 123 -13.43 -28.15 -38.87
CA ALA A 123 -14.19 -28.24 -40.10
C ALA A 123 -13.97 -29.61 -40.77
N ASN A 124 -15.06 -30.26 -41.18
CA ASN A 124 -15.00 -31.53 -41.89
C ASN A 124 -14.15 -31.39 -43.17
N PRO A 125 -13.28 -32.36 -43.49
CA PRO A 125 -12.49 -32.31 -44.69
C PRO A 125 -13.40 -32.43 -45.92
N VAL A 126 -13.31 -31.46 -46.82
CA VAL A 126 -13.97 -31.47 -48.12
C VAL A 126 -13.45 -32.67 -48.91
N SER A 127 -14.34 -33.63 -49.17
CA SER A 127 -14.07 -34.77 -50.05
C SER A 127 -13.80 -34.26 -51.47
N LYS A 128 -12.53 -34.30 -51.90
CA LYS A 128 -12.16 -34.14 -53.31
C LYS A 128 -12.65 -35.37 -54.08
N LYS A 129 -13.73 -35.24 -54.85
CA LYS A 129 -14.06 -36.22 -55.90
C LYS A 129 -13.00 -36.11 -57.01
N LYS A 130 -12.24 -37.18 -57.21
CA LYS A 130 -11.40 -37.40 -58.40
C LYS A 130 -12.30 -37.92 -59.53
N LYS A 131 -12.20 -37.26 -60.69
CA LYS A 131 -12.63 -37.62 -62.05
C LYS A 131 -13.96 -38.34 -62.21
#